data_AF-A0A3A8E4P7-F1
#
_entry.id   AF-A0A3A8E4P7-F1
#
_cell.length_a   1.000
_cell.length_b   1.000
_cell.length_c   1.000
_cell.angle_alpha   90.00
_cell.angle_beta   90.00
_cell.angle_gamma   90.00
#
_symmetry.space_group_name_H-M   'P 1'
#
loop_
_entity.id
_entity.type
_entity.pdbx_description
1 polymer ?
#
loop_
_entity_poly.entity_id
_entity_poly.type
_entity_poly.pdbx_seq_one_letter_code
_entity_poly.pdbx_strand_id
1 'polypeptide(L)'
;MTAYTSVMKAGKYEDEMIPHLAVHAFHQAFVRACSTSDVIFSKNQKLVRRTQHGEEQVLKDLSQAYVDIVPAVIPMKRKKRLEGAV
;
A
#
# COMPACT_ATOMS: atom_id res chain seq x y z
N MET A 1 -7.69 37.27 -7.24
CA MET A 1 -7.44 35.88 -6.80
C MET A 1 -8.64 35.04 -7.21
N THR A 2 -8.59 34.39 -8.36
CA THR A 2 -9.61 33.43 -8.82
C THR A 2 -9.19 32.05 -8.35
N ALA A 3 -9.99 31.44 -7.48
CA ALA A 3 -9.74 30.10 -6.97
C ALA A 3 -9.82 29.08 -8.12
N TYR A 4 -8.66 28.51 -8.50
CA TYR A 4 -8.59 27.31 -9.33
C TYR A 4 -8.93 26.09 -8.47
N THR A 5 -10.19 25.97 -8.03
CA THR A 5 -10.73 24.73 -7.49
C THR A 5 -11.53 24.03 -8.57
N SER A 6 -10.91 23.80 -9.73
CA SER A 6 -11.35 22.68 -10.58
C SER A 6 -10.86 21.43 -9.89
N VAL A 7 -11.66 20.93 -8.95
CA VAL A 7 -11.50 19.59 -8.42
C VAL A 7 -11.61 18.69 -9.65
N MET A 8 -10.47 18.25 -10.19
CA MET A 8 -10.41 17.19 -11.20
C MET A 8 -11.00 15.97 -10.51
N LYS A 9 -12.32 15.85 -10.58
CA LYS A 9 -13.02 14.64 -10.19
C LYS A 9 -12.63 13.66 -11.27
N ALA A 10 -11.62 12.86 -10.96
CA ALA A 10 -11.33 11.69 -11.75
C ALA A 10 -12.65 10.92 -11.89
N GLY A 11 -12.98 10.50 -13.11
CA GLY A 11 -14.18 9.68 -13.32
C GLY A 11 -14.10 8.43 -12.44
N LYS A 12 -15.24 7.80 -12.08
CA LYS A 12 -15.23 6.55 -11.28
C LYS A 12 -14.23 5.51 -11.82
N TYR A 13 -14.13 5.42 -13.15
CA TYR A 13 -13.17 4.57 -13.84
C TYR A 13 -11.70 4.97 -13.58
N GLU A 14 -11.39 6.27 -13.60
CA GLU A 14 -10.04 6.76 -13.34
C GLU A 14 -9.65 6.53 -11.87
N ASP A 15 -10.57 6.73 -10.93
CA ASP A 15 -10.38 6.41 -9.51
C ASP A 15 -10.16 4.90 -9.28
N GLU A 16 -10.91 4.05 -10.00
CA GLU A 16 -10.72 2.59 -9.99
C GLU A 16 -9.37 2.16 -10.58
N MET A 17 -8.77 2.96 -11.46
CA MET A 17 -7.46 2.69 -12.05
C MET A 17 -6.28 3.11 -11.16
N ILE A 18 -6.48 3.98 -10.16
CA ILE A 18 -5.41 4.45 -9.26
C ILE A 18 -4.64 3.29 -8.61
N PRO A 19 -5.30 2.24 -8.03
CA PRO A 19 -4.57 1.11 -7.45
C PRO A 19 -3.75 0.34 -8.48
N HIS A 20 -4.27 0.17 -9.70
CA HIS A 20 -3.56 -0.53 -10.77
C HIS A 20 -2.31 0.24 -11.23
N LEU A 21 -2.43 1.56 -11.41
CA LEU A 21 -1.29 2.42 -11.73
C LEU A 21 -0.24 2.41 -10.61
N ALA A 22 -0.68 2.45 -9.35
CA ALA A 22 0.23 2.41 -8.22
C ALA A 22 1.06 1.12 -8.22
N VAL A 23 0.41 -0.04 -8.38
CA VAL A 23 1.11 -1.34 -8.46
C VAL A 23 2.12 -1.35 -9.61
N HIS A 24 1.72 -0.87 -10.78
CA HIS A 24 2.61 -0.82 -11.94
C HIS A 24 3.81 0.10 -11.73
N ALA A 25 3.59 1.31 -11.19
CA ALA A 25 4.64 2.26 -10.89
C ALA A 25 5.64 1.72 -9.85
N PHE A 26 5.14 1.11 -8.77
CA PHE A 26 5.99 0.46 -7.77
C PHE A 26 6.80 -0.69 -8.36
N HIS A 27 6.17 -1.53 -9.20
CA HIS A 27 6.86 -2.62 -9.86
C HIS A 27 8.01 -2.11 -10.73
N GLN A 28 7.75 -1.11 -11.57
CA GLN A 28 8.78 -0.52 -12.42
C GLN A 28 9.92 0.13 -11.62
N ALA A 29 9.59 0.88 -10.57
CA ALA A 29 10.58 1.48 -9.68
C ALA A 29 11.44 0.42 -8.98
N PHE A 30 10.81 -0.68 -8.53
CA PHE A 30 11.52 -1.81 -7.91
C PHE A 30 12.46 -2.51 -8.89
N VAL A 31 12.03 -2.76 -10.13
CA VAL A 31 12.88 -3.36 -11.18
C VAL A 31 14.08 -2.47 -11.46
N ARG A 32 13.87 -1.15 -11.57
CA ARG A 32 14.99 -0.19 -11.74
C ARG A 32 15.93 -0.23 -10.55
N ALA A 33 15.42 -0.19 -9.33
CA ALA A 33 16.24 -0.27 -8.12
C ALA A 33 17.09 -1.55 -8.08
N CYS A 34 16.53 -2.69 -8.48
CA CYS A 34 17.26 -3.96 -8.55
C CYS A 34 18.46 -3.92 -9.53
N SER A 35 18.41 -3.09 -10.57
CA SER A 35 19.52 -2.96 -11.53
C SER A 35 20.63 -2.01 -11.08
N THR A 36 20.34 -1.10 -10.13
CA THR A 36 21.27 -0.03 -9.75
C THR A 36 21.82 -0.18 -8.33
N SER A 37 21.16 -0.97 -7.49
CA SER A 37 21.45 -1.01 -6.05
C SER A 37 21.00 -2.32 -5.43
N ASP A 38 21.51 -2.59 -4.23
CA ASP A 38 21.01 -3.68 -3.42
C ASP A 38 19.65 -3.31 -2.83
N VAL A 39 18.68 -4.22 -2.99
CA VAL A 39 17.29 -3.98 -2.57
C VAL A 39 16.93 -4.98 -1.48
N ILE A 40 16.33 -4.49 -0.41
CA ILE A 40 15.81 -5.33 0.69
C ILE A 40 14.29 -5.35 0.60
N PHE A 41 13.71 -6.54 0.56
CA PHE A 41 12.26 -6.73 0.45
C PHE A 41 11.81 -8.02 1.16
N SER A 42 10.52 -8.17 1.39
CA SER A 42 9.94 -9.38 1.96
C SER A 42 9.46 -10.34 0.87
N LYS A 43 9.84 -11.62 0.96
CA LYS A 43 9.40 -12.71 0.08
C LYS A 43 9.15 -13.95 0.91
N ASN A 44 7.97 -14.57 0.77
CA ASN A 44 7.61 -15.80 1.50
C ASN A 44 7.87 -15.71 3.02
N GLN A 45 7.40 -14.63 3.65
CA GLN A 45 7.61 -14.35 5.08
C GLN A 45 9.10 -14.24 5.49
N LYS A 46 10.02 -14.01 4.56
CA LYS A 46 11.43 -13.78 4.85
C LYS A 46 11.86 -12.42 4.33
N LEU A 47 12.70 -11.73 5.08
CA LEU A 47 13.41 -10.55 4.63
C LEU A 47 14.58 -11.02 3.77
N VAL A 48 14.63 -10.57 2.52
CA VAL A 48 15.63 -10.95 1.53
C VAL A 48 16.33 -9.68 1.04
N ARG A 49 17.65 -9.73 0.95
CA ARG A 49 18.46 -8.76 0.21
C ARG A 49 18.75 -9.34 -1.15
N ARG A 50 18.44 -8.60 -2.21
CA ARG A 50 18.88 -8.92 -3.56
C ARG A 50 20.01 -7.98 -3.94
N THR A 51 21.13 -8.54 -4.34
CA THR A 51 22.25 -7.75 -4.86
C THR A 51 21.97 -7.29 -6.28
N GLN A 52 22.67 -6.25 -6.74
CA GLN A 52 22.62 -5.80 -8.14
C GLN A 52 22.95 -6.90 -9.17
N HIS A 53 23.67 -7.95 -8.75
CA HIS A 53 24.03 -9.10 -9.60
C HIS A 53 22.94 -10.19 -9.63
N GLY A 54 21.84 -9.99 -8.90
CA GLY A 54 20.71 -10.91 -8.88
C GLY A 54 20.79 -12.00 -7.82
N GLU A 55 21.83 -12.01 -6.98
CA GLU A 55 21.93 -12.96 -5.88
C GLU A 55 20.96 -12.57 -4.75
N GLU A 56 20.19 -13.54 -4.27
CA GLU A 56 19.25 -13.36 -3.15
C GLU A 56 19.85 -13.95 -1.87
N GLN A 57 19.97 -13.13 -0.83
CA GLN A 57 20.39 -13.53 0.51
C GLN A 57 19.24 -13.33 1.51
N VAL A 58 18.89 -14.39 2.23
CA VAL A 58 17.92 -14.29 3.33
C VAL A 58 18.59 -13.61 4.53
N LEU A 59 18.02 -12.49 4.98
CA LEU A 59 18.50 -11.74 6.13
C LEU A 59 17.81 -12.17 7.43
N LYS A 60 16.48 -12.37 7.39
CA LYS A 60 15.69 -12.62 8.60
C LYS A 60 14.38 -13.34 8.27
N ASP A 61 13.91 -14.17 9.19
CA ASP A 61 12.55 -14.71 9.15
C ASP A 61 11.55 -13.70 9.75
N LEU A 62 10.46 -13.45 9.04
CA LEU A 62 9.37 -12.53 9.39
C LEU A 62 8.07 -13.28 9.73
N SER A 63 8.08 -14.62 9.80
CA SER A 63 6.89 -15.43 10.10
C SER A 63 6.20 -15.03 11.41
N GLN A 64 6.96 -14.52 12.38
CA GLN A 64 6.41 -14.02 13.66
C GLN A 64 6.18 -12.49 13.70
N ALA A 65 6.61 -11.76 12.67
CA ALA A 65 6.50 -10.30 12.63
C ALA A 65 5.13 -9.82 12.11
N TYR A 66 4.44 -10.66 11.34
CA TYR A 66 3.09 -10.40 10.86
C TYR A 66 2.12 -11.20 11.71
N VAL A 67 1.40 -10.53 12.60
CA VAL A 67 0.28 -11.12 13.31
C VAL A 67 -0.93 -11.04 12.39
N ASP A 68 -1.61 -12.17 12.18
CA ASP A 68 -2.91 -12.15 11.50
C ASP A 68 -3.80 -11.14 12.22
N ILE A 69 -4.30 -10.15 11.47
CA ILE A 69 -5.30 -9.23 12.00
C ILE A 69 -6.55 -10.08 12.19
N VAL A 70 -6.71 -10.64 13.40
CA VAL A 70 -7.96 -11.27 13.80
C VAL A 70 -9.00 -10.15 13.73
N PRO A 71 -9.97 -10.21 12.79
CA PRO A 71 -10.94 -9.15 12.67
C PRO A 71 -11.73 -9.14 13.98
N ALA A 72 -11.47 -8.14 14.81
CA ALA A 72 -12.28 -7.92 15.99
C ALA A 72 -13.69 -7.64 15.46
N VAL A 73 -14.62 -8.56 15.71
CA VAL A 73 -16.04 -8.38 15.39
C VAL A 73 -16.59 -7.35 16.37
N ILE A 74 -16.15 -6.12 16.25
CA ILE A 74 -16.68 -4.98 16.98
C ILE A 74 -17.78 -4.44 16.08
N PRO A 75 -19.06 -4.70 16.36
CA PRO A 75 -20.14 -4.11 15.59
C PRO A 75 -20.03 -2.59 15.72
N MET A 76 -19.58 -1.93 14.66
CA MET A 76 -19.52 -0.48 14.59
C MET A 76 -20.96 0.05 14.61
N LYS A 77 -21.46 0.43 15.79
CA LYS A 77 -22.78 1.04 15.92
C LYS A 77 -22.71 2.46 15.36
N ARG A 78 -23.61 2.79 14.42
CA ARG A 78 -23.78 4.17 13.95
C ARG A 78 -24.11 5.07 15.15
N LYS A 79 -23.32 6.14 15.33
CA LYS A 79 -23.66 7.21 16.27
C LYS A 79 -24.99 7.81 15.81
N LYS A 80 -26.05 7.67 16.60
CA LYS A 80 -27.33 8.34 16.33
C LYS A 80 -27.09 9.84 16.28
N ARG A 81 -27.55 10.51 15.22
CA ARG A 81 -27.72 11.95 15.24
C ARG A 81 -28.77 12.26 16.31
N LEU A 82 -28.37 13.03 17.32
CA LEU A 82 -29.33 13.74 18.16
C LEU A 82 -29.93 14.81 17.26
N GLU A 83 -31.12 14.54 16.72
CA GLU A 83 -31.96 15.62 16.22
C GLU A 83 -32.34 16.47 17.43
N GLY A 84 -32.05 17.76 17.33
CA GLY A 84 -32.24 18.72 18.41
C GLY A 84 -33.70 18.71 18.87
N ALA A 85 -33.86 18.71 20.19
CA ALA A 85 -35.09 19.04 20.86
C ALA A 85 -35.57 20.42 20.36
N VAL A 86 -36.80 20.44 19.85
CA VAL A 86 -37.62 21.65 19.69
C VAL A 86 -38.27 21.95 21.03
#